data_AF-A0AAB0A8C9-F1
#
_entry.id   AF-A0AAB0A8C9-F1
#
_cell.length_a   1.000
_cell.length_b   1.000
_cell.length_c   1.000
_cell.angle_alpha   90.00
_cell.angle_beta   90.00
_cell.angle_gamma   90.00
#
_symmetry.space_group_name_H-M   'P 1'
#
loop_
_entity.id
_entity.type
_entity.pdbx_description
1 polymer ?
#
loop_
_entity_poly.entity_id
_entity_poly.type
_entity_poly.pdbx_seq_one_letter_code
_entity_poly.pdbx_strand_id
1 'polypeptide(L)'
;MTDSRVGCEFILDQMDKKVRDYLINQILVLAAATMTSIQWIPGHTGVRGNEMADQLAKQALEGDIICTNKILLHDAVWYFQRRSEEDAQQWYLDYSSELGKGRKYFQIQNTIPHRPWHFKLDLNNKEVRTLNRLLSGHDFSRYWLFKMKLADDCICESCDVTEDAEHIIFYCVKYAATRQLY
;
A
#
# COMPACT_ATOMS: atom_id res chain seq x y z
N MET A 1 -16.03 -31.76 -8.66
CA MET A 1 -15.38 -30.95 -9.71
C MET A 1 -15.84 -29.51 -9.53
N THR A 2 -14.99 -28.51 -9.78
CA THR A 2 -15.32 -27.07 -9.69
C THR A 2 -14.45 -26.28 -10.66
N ASP A 3 -14.96 -25.17 -11.18
CA ASP A 3 -14.20 -24.25 -12.03
C ASP A 3 -13.47 -23.12 -11.27
N SER A 4 -13.68 -23.02 -9.96
CA SER A 4 -12.97 -22.07 -9.10
C SER A 4 -11.52 -22.48 -8.91
N ARG A 5 -10.64 -22.02 -9.82
CA ARG A 5 -9.20 -22.25 -9.72
C ARG A 5 -8.64 -21.72 -8.40
N VAL A 6 -9.06 -20.52 -8.01
CA VAL A 6 -8.65 -19.87 -6.75
C VAL A 6 -9.07 -20.70 -5.54
N GLY A 7 -10.28 -21.27 -5.55
CA GLY A 7 -10.74 -22.17 -4.49
C GLY A 7 -9.87 -23.42 -4.37
N CYS A 8 -9.53 -24.05 -5.49
CA CYS A 8 -8.63 -25.22 -5.50
C CYS A 8 -7.21 -24.87 -5.05
N GLU A 9 -6.64 -23.77 -5.52
CA GLU A 9 -5.32 -23.27 -5.11
C GLU A 9 -5.29 -22.99 -3.60
N PHE A 10 -6.34 -22.37 -3.06
CA PHE A 10 -6.45 -22.08 -1.63
C PHE A 10 -6.57 -23.36 -0.79
N ILE A 11 -7.32 -24.36 -1.27
CA ILE A 11 -7.37 -25.67 -0.60
C ILE A 11 -5.97 -26.30 -0.56
N LEU A 12 -5.26 -26.34 -1.69
CA LEU A 12 -3.92 -26.92 -1.80
C LEU A 12 -2.92 -26.25 -0.86
N ASP A 13 -2.88 -24.91 -0.83
CA ASP A 13 -2.02 -24.13 0.07
C ASP A 13 -2.29 -24.43 1.56
N GLN A 14 -3.50 -24.81 1.91
CA GLN A 14 -3.90 -25.10 3.29
C GLN A 14 -3.72 -26.58 3.68
N MET A 15 -3.43 -27.49 2.74
CA MET A 15 -3.37 -28.95 2.99
C MET A 15 -2.29 -29.35 3.99
N ASP A 16 -1.19 -28.61 4.06
CA ASP A 16 -0.06 -28.92 4.95
C ASP A 16 -0.02 -28.03 6.21
N LYS A 17 -0.95 -27.08 6.34
CA LYS A 17 -0.96 -26.14 7.46
C LYS A 17 -1.52 -26.79 8.72
N LYS A 18 -0.84 -26.54 9.86
CA LYS A 18 -1.28 -26.95 11.21
C LYS A 18 -2.57 -26.26 11.65
N VAL A 19 -2.76 -25.02 11.22
CA VAL A 19 -3.97 -24.21 11.44
C VAL A 19 -4.51 -23.85 10.07
N ARG A 20 -5.79 -24.14 9.83
CA ARG A 20 -6.45 -23.94 8.54
C ARG A 20 -7.66 -23.03 8.71
N ASP A 21 -8.08 -22.43 7.62
CA ASP A 21 -9.38 -21.78 7.54
C ASP A 21 -10.50 -22.79 7.88
N TYR A 22 -11.50 -22.35 8.64
CA TYR A 22 -12.60 -23.19 9.11
C TYR A 22 -13.36 -23.85 7.96
N LEU A 23 -13.68 -23.11 6.90
CA LEU A 23 -14.42 -23.66 5.76
C LEU A 23 -13.58 -24.68 5.01
N ILE A 24 -12.29 -24.42 4.82
CA ILE A 24 -11.39 -25.35 4.15
C ILE A 24 -11.24 -26.63 4.97
N ASN A 25 -11.14 -26.52 6.29
CA ASN A 25 -11.14 -27.69 7.15
C ASN A 25 -12.44 -28.50 7.03
N GLN A 26 -13.60 -27.85 7.00
CA GLN A 26 -14.88 -28.54 6.80
C GLN A 26 -14.96 -29.24 5.45
N ILE A 27 -14.55 -28.57 4.37
CA ILE A 27 -14.51 -29.14 3.01
C ILE A 27 -13.64 -30.40 2.98
N LEU A 28 -12.43 -30.33 3.56
CA LEU A 28 -11.50 -31.45 3.59
C LEU A 28 -11.99 -32.63 4.44
N VAL A 29 -12.60 -32.36 5.61
CA VAL A 29 -13.19 -33.39 6.47
C VAL A 29 -14.35 -34.10 5.75
N LEU A 30 -15.23 -33.34 5.10
CA LEU A 30 -16.34 -33.91 4.34
C LEU A 30 -15.84 -34.74 3.15
N ALA A 31 -14.89 -34.21 2.37
CA ALA A 31 -14.30 -34.91 1.25
C ALA A 31 -13.64 -36.24 1.67
N ALA A 32 -12.94 -36.25 2.81
CA ALA A 32 -12.36 -37.47 3.37
C ALA A 32 -13.43 -38.48 3.81
N ALA A 33 -14.47 -38.01 4.53
CA ALA A 33 -15.56 -38.85 5.01
C ALA A 33 -16.38 -39.48 3.87
N THR A 34 -16.54 -38.78 2.75
CA THR A 34 -17.26 -39.26 1.57
C THR A 34 -16.36 -39.87 0.50
N MET A 35 -15.06 -40.03 0.76
CA MET A 35 -14.05 -40.52 -0.20
C MET A 35 -14.11 -39.78 -1.55
N THR A 36 -14.31 -38.48 -1.51
CA THR A 36 -14.49 -37.62 -2.69
C THR A 36 -13.23 -36.82 -2.97
N SER A 37 -12.76 -36.83 -4.21
CA SER A 37 -11.66 -35.98 -4.67
C SER A 37 -12.15 -34.63 -5.16
N ILE A 38 -11.41 -33.57 -4.84
CA ILE A 38 -11.65 -32.21 -5.36
C ILE A 38 -10.82 -32.04 -6.63
N GLN A 39 -11.47 -31.66 -7.73
CA GLN A 39 -10.84 -31.52 -9.04
C GLN A 39 -11.23 -30.17 -9.66
N TRP A 40 -10.22 -29.40 -10.05
CA TRP A 40 -10.40 -28.20 -10.85
C TRP A 40 -10.73 -28.55 -12.31
N ILE A 41 -11.63 -27.80 -12.93
CA ILE A 41 -11.91 -27.85 -14.36
C ILE A 41 -11.93 -26.44 -14.97
N PRO A 42 -11.65 -26.29 -16.27
CA PRO A 42 -11.95 -25.05 -16.97
C PRO A 42 -13.47 -24.77 -16.99
N GLY A 43 -13.85 -23.52 -16.70
CA GLY A 43 -15.24 -23.07 -16.70
C GLY A 43 -15.86 -23.04 -18.11
N HIS A 44 -17.19 -23.09 -18.17
CA HIS A 44 -17.99 -23.03 -19.41
C HIS A 44 -17.61 -24.06 -20.50
N THR A 45 -17.24 -25.27 -20.08
CA THR A 45 -16.79 -26.34 -20.99
C THR A 45 -17.85 -27.42 -21.29
N GLY A 46 -19.14 -27.17 -21.04
CA GLY A 46 -20.19 -28.16 -21.30
C GLY A 46 -20.36 -29.21 -20.20
N VAL A 47 -19.65 -29.09 -19.07
CA VAL A 47 -19.77 -30.04 -17.95
C VAL A 47 -21.09 -29.78 -17.24
N ARG A 48 -22.13 -30.53 -17.61
CA ARG A 48 -23.51 -30.38 -17.14
C ARG A 48 -23.65 -30.14 -15.63
N GLY A 49 -22.89 -30.87 -14.81
CA GLY A 49 -22.94 -30.72 -13.34
C GLY A 49 -22.41 -29.36 -12.86
N ASN A 50 -21.34 -28.85 -13.48
CA ASN A 50 -20.77 -27.54 -13.13
C ASN A 50 -21.66 -26.40 -13.64
N GLU A 51 -22.20 -26.53 -14.85
CA GLU A 51 -23.13 -25.54 -15.43
C GLU A 51 -24.41 -25.43 -14.62
N MET A 52 -24.96 -26.57 -14.18
CA MET A 52 -26.11 -26.59 -13.29
C MET A 52 -25.80 -25.94 -11.93
N ALA A 53 -24.61 -26.18 -11.37
CA ALA A 53 -24.19 -25.55 -10.13
C ALA A 53 -24.05 -24.02 -10.27
N ASP A 54 -23.44 -23.54 -11.35
CA ASP A 54 -23.31 -22.09 -11.65
C ASP A 54 -24.68 -21.43 -11.87
N GLN A 55 -25.59 -22.09 -12.60
CA GLN A 55 -26.95 -21.61 -12.80
C GLN A 55 -27.72 -21.51 -11.48
N LEU A 56 -27.65 -22.53 -10.62
CA LEU A 56 -28.31 -22.52 -9.31
C LEU A 56 -27.70 -21.45 -8.39
N ALA A 57 -26.38 -21.26 -8.42
CA ALA A 57 -25.71 -20.20 -7.65
C ALA A 57 -26.17 -18.80 -8.08
N LYS A 58 -26.36 -18.58 -9.38
CA LYS A 58 -26.92 -17.31 -9.92
C LYS A 58 -28.38 -17.10 -9.51
N GLN A 59 -29.20 -18.14 -9.61
CA GLN A 59 -30.61 -18.07 -9.18
C GLN A 59 -30.74 -17.78 -7.68
N ALA A 60 -29.80 -18.27 -6.86
CA ALA A 60 -29.80 -17.98 -5.42
C ALA A 60 -29.59 -16.49 -5.11
N LEU A 61 -29.00 -15.70 -6.02
CA LEU A 61 -28.86 -14.24 -5.86
C LEU A 61 -30.20 -13.50 -6.01
N GLU A 62 -31.19 -14.11 -6.66
CA GLU A 62 -32.54 -13.55 -6.87
C GLU A 62 -33.51 -13.93 -5.75
N GLY A 63 -33.10 -14.81 -4.82
CA GLY A 63 -33.93 -15.27 -3.72
C GLY A 63 -33.92 -14.34 -2.50
N ASP A 64 -35.03 -14.31 -1.76
CA ASP A 64 -35.15 -13.53 -0.51
C ASP A 64 -34.42 -14.17 0.69
N ILE A 65 -33.90 -15.39 0.54
CA ILE A 65 -33.24 -16.13 1.61
C ILE A 65 -31.77 -15.70 1.68
N ILE A 66 -31.45 -14.85 2.66
CA ILE A 66 -30.08 -14.46 2.96
C ILE A 66 -29.43 -15.50 3.87
N CYS A 67 -28.47 -16.27 3.33
CA CYS A 67 -27.62 -17.14 4.14
C CYS A 67 -26.65 -16.31 4.99
N THR A 68 -26.77 -16.40 6.31
CA THR A 68 -25.83 -15.76 7.25
C THR A 68 -24.60 -16.66 7.43
N ASN A 69 -23.57 -16.42 6.63
CA ASN A 69 -22.28 -17.08 6.81
C ASN A 69 -21.43 -16.34 7.83
N LYS A 70 -20.65 -17.08 8.63
CA LYS A 70 -19.61 -16.46 9.46
C LYS A 70 -18.54 -15.88 8.55
N ILE A 71 -18.09 -14.66 8.86
CA ILE A 71 -16.96 -14.03 8.17
C ILE A 71 -15.72 -14.88 8.40
N LEU A 72 -14.96 -15.15 7.34
CA LEU A 72 -13.71 -15.89 7.45
C LEU A 72 -12.66 -15.00 8.08
N LEU A 73 -11.76 -15.60 8.86
CA LEU A 73 -10.75 -14.84 9.59
C LEU A 73 -9.89 -14.00 8.63
N HIS A 74 -9.55 -14.55 7.46
CA HIS A 74 -8.76 -13.85 6.47
C HIS A 74 -9.54 -12.68 5.83
N ASP A 75 -10.84 -12.83 5.57
CA ASP A 75 -11.72 -11.75 5.11
C ASP A 75 -11.80 -10.62 6.14
N ALA A 76 -11.96 -10.98 7.42
CA ALA A 76 -12.01 -10.02 8.51
C ALA A 76 -10.69 -9.24 8.62
N VAL A 77 -9.54 -9.93 8.59
CA VAL A 77 -8.22 -9.30 8.64
C VAL A 77 -8.03 -8.35 7.46
N TRP A 78 -8.36 -8.80 6.24
CA TRP A 78 -8.24 -7.96 5.05
C TRP A 78 -9.16 -6.74 5.11
N TYR A 79 -10.40 -6.94 5.57
CA TYR A 79 -11.36 -5.85 5.77
C TYR A 79 -10.81 -4.78 6.72
N PHE A 80 -10.30 -5.19 7.89
CA PHE A 80 -9.75 -4.25 8.87
C PHE A 80 -8.46 -3.58 8.40
N GLN A 81 -7.59 -4.30 7.69
CA GLN A 81 -6.38 -3.73 7.10
C GLN A 81 -6.75 -2.64 6.09
N ARG A 82 -7.62 -2.96 5.13
CA ARG A 82 -8.08 -1.99 4.14
C ARG A 82 -8.76 -0.78 4.78
N ARG A 83 -9.62 -1.02 5.76
CA ARG A 83 -10.30 0.07 6.49
C ARG A 83 -9.30 0.97 7.22
N SER A 84 -8.31 0.37 7.88
CA SER A 84 -7.24 1.12 8.55
C SER A 84 -6.39 1.92 7.56
N GLU A 85 -6.14 1.40 6.37
CA GLU A 85 -5.43 2.12 5.30
C GLU A 85 -6.25 3.31 4.80
N GLU A 86 -7.55 3.11 4.52
CA GLU A 86 -8.47 4.17 4.12
C GLU A 86 -8.53 5.29 5.17
N ASP A 87 -8.70 4.93 6.44
CA ASP A 87 -8.77 5.90 7.54
C ASP A 87 -7.43 6.65 7.70
N ALA A 88 -6.28 5.98 7.49
CA ALA A 88 -4.97 6.62 7.53
C ALA A 88 -4.75 7.60 6.36
N GLN A 89 -5.21 7.25 5.15
CA GLN A 89 -5.16 8.15 3.99
C GLN A 89 -6.00 9.39 4.24
N GLN A 90 -7.23 9.21 4.72
CA GLN A 90 -8.13 10.32 5.00
C GLN A 90 -7.53 11.24 6.06
N TRP A 91 -7.03 10.68 7.16
CA TRP A 91 -6.30 11.44 8.18
C TRP A 91 -5.13 12.25 7.60
N TYR A 92 -4.37 11.68 6.66
CA TYR A 92 -3.22 12.36 6.08
C TYR A 92 -3.60 13.57 5.22
N LEU A 93 -4.69 13.43 4.44
CA LEU A 93 -5.28 14.50 3.65
C LEU A 93 -5.75 15.63 4.58
N ASP A 94 -6.52 15.30 5.62
CA ASP A 94 -7.05 16.27 6.58
C ASP A 94 -5.90 16.97 7.33
N TYR A 95 -4.95 16.21 7.87
CA TYR A 95 -3.81 16.72 8.61
C TYR A 95 -2.97 17.72 7.79
N SER A 96 -2.69 17.40 6.53
CA SER A 96 -1.80 18.21 5.70
C SER A 96 -2.51 19.41 5.07
N SER A 97 -3.78 19.26 4.68
CA SER A 97 -4.57 20.32 4.06
C SER A 97 -5.12 21.32 5.08
N GLU A 98 -5.62 20.85 6.23
CA GLU A 98 -6.29 21.71 7.22
C GLU A 98 -5.31 22.36 8.20
N LEU A 99 -4.30 21.62 8.71
CA LEU A 99 -3.38 22.14 9.73
C LEU A 99 -2.16 22.86 9.15
N GLY A 100 -1.98 22.81 7.82
CA GLY A 100 -0.86 23.43 7.12
C GLY A 100 0.53 22.91 7.51
N LYS A 101 0.60 21.76 8.20
CA LYS A 101 1.84 21.09 8.59
C LYS A 101 2.27 20.10 7.51
N GLY A 102 3.58 19.91 7.34
CA GLY A 102 4.11 18.97 6.35
C GLY A 102 3.85 19.34 4.88
N ARG A 103 3.37 20.56 4.59
CA ARG A 103 2.94 20.99 3.24
C ARG A 103 3.95 20.70 2.12
N LYS A 104 5.25 20.93 2.35
CA LYS A 104 6.28 20.69 1.33
C LYS A 104 6.37 19.21 0.95
N TYR A 105 6.33 18.31 1.93
CA TYR A 105 6.29 16.87 1.65
C TYR A 105 4.96 16.44 1.01
N PHE A 106 3.84 16.97 1.51
CA PHE A 106 2.50 16.68 0.98
C PHE A 106 2.34 17.08 -0.50
N GLN A 107 2.96 18.19 -0.93
CA GLN A 107 2.99 18.60 -2.34
C GLN A 107 3.70 17.58 -3.25
N ILE A 108 4.61 16.78 -2.69
CA ILE A 108 5.36 15.76 -3.42
C ILE A 108 4.67 14.39 -3.31
N GLN A 109 4.15 14.06 -2.14
CA GLN A 109 3.51 12.80 -1.82
C GLN A 109 2.25 13.06 -1.00
N ASN A 110 1.09 13.04 -1.65
CA ASN A 110 -0.21 13.33 -1.04
C ASN A 110 -0.95 12.07 -0.55
N THR A 111 -0.30 10.91 -0.59
CA THR A 111 -0.82 9.63 -0.08
C THR A 111 0.20 8.95 0.81
N ILE A 112 -0.25 8.09 1.73
CA ILE A 112 0.63 7.20 2.50
C ILE A 112 0.93 5.95 1.66
N PRO A 113 2.16 5.74 1.17
CA PRO A 113 2.46 4.56 0.36
C PRO A 113 2.61 3.29 1.23
N HIS A 114 2.25 2.11 0.71
CA HIS A 114 2.46 0.82 1.40
C HIS A 114 3.95 0.43 1.55
N ARG A 115 4.84 1.13 0.84
CA ARG A 115 6.29 0.95 0.87
C ARG A 115 6.97 2.31 0.92
N PRO A 116 8.14 2.44 1.56
CA PRO A 116 8.91 3.68 1.51
C PRO A 116 9.26 4.08 0.07
N TRP A 117 9.41 5.38 -0.20
CA TRP A 117 9.75 5.90 -1.53
C TRP A 117 11.07 5.37 -2.10
N HIS A 118 12.00 4.92 -1.25
CA HIS A 118 13.28 4.34 -1.64
C HIS A 118 13.25 2.81 -1.70
N PHE A 119 12.07 2.18 -1.69
CA PHE A 119 11.95 0.73 -1.81
C PHE A 119 12.61 0.24 -3.11
N LYS A 120 13.54 -0.72 -2.97
CA LYS A 120 14.39 -1.26 -4.06
C LYS A 120 15.39 -0.27 -4.67
N LEU A 121 15.65 0.88 -4.04
CA LEU A 121 16.78 1.73 -4.40
C LEU A 121 18.00 1.34 -3.58
N ASP A 122 19.17 1.32 -4.22
CA ASP A 122 20.46 1.12 -3.54
C ASP A 122 20.95 2.45 -2.96
N LEU A 123 20.37 2.84 -1.82
CA LEU A 123 20.72 4.04 -1.09
C LEU A 123 21.15 3.68 0.33
N ASN A 124 22.23 4.28 0.79
CA ASN A 124 22.66 4.15 2.17
C ASN A 124 21.83 5.04 3.11
N ASN A 125 21.95 4.79 4.42
CA ASN A 125 21.21 5.53 5.44
C ASN A 125 21.46 7.05 5.42
N LYS A 126 22.64 7.51 4.99
CA LYS A 126 22.96 8.94 4.91
C LYS A 126 22.21 9.58 3.74
N GLU A 127 22.18 8.94 2.58
CA GLU A 127 21.44 9.41 1.40
C GLU A 127 19.95 9.49 1.66
N VAL A 128 19.35 8.44 2.23
CA VAL A 128 17.92 8.43 2.58
C VAL A 128 17.56 9.55 3.55
N ARG A 129 18.39 9.79 4.59
CA ARG A 129 18.18 10.91 5.52
C ARG A 129 18.31 12.27 4.86
N THR A 130 19.33 12.46 4.03
CA THR A 130 19.56 13.72 3.30
C THR A 130 18.37 14.01 2.38
N LEU A 131 17.92 13.02 1.61
CA LEU A 131 16.77 13.16 0.72
C LEU A 131 15.47 13.40 1.49
N ASN A 132 15.21 12.68 2.59
CA ASN A 132 14.04 12.96 3.43
C ASN A 132 14.02 14.40 3.96
N ARG A 133 15.18 14.94 4.37
CA ARG A 133 15.28 16.34 4.81
C ARG A 133 15.00 17.31 3.68
N LEU A 134 15.51 17.06 2.47
CA LEU A 134 15.21 17.88 1.28
C LEU A 134 13.70 17.87 0.95
N LEU A 135 13.12 16.67 0.89
CA LEU A 135 11.70 16.47 0.59
C LEU A 135 10.78 17.12 1.64
N SER A 136 11.19 17.14 2.91
CA SER A 136 10.42 17.78 3.99
C SER A 136 10.70 19.29 4.14
N GLY A 137 11.70 19.84 3.45
CA GLY A 137 12.14 21.24 3.63
C GLY A 137 12.93 21.51 4.89
N HIS A 138 13.60 20.48 5.42
CA HIS A 138 14.52 20.54 6.56
C HIS A 138 15.98 20.43 6.09
N ASP A 139 16.24 20.79 4.84
CA ASP A 139 17.56 21.02 4.27
C ASP A 139 18.24 22.15 5.03
N PHE A 140 19.50 22.00 5.44
CA PHE A 140 20.24 22.96 6.28
C PHE A 140 20.55 24.31 5.58
N SER A 141 19.68 24.77 4.69
CA SER A 141 19.73 26.08 4.05
C SER A 141 19.49 27.21 5.07
N ARG A 142 20.01 28.41 4.80
CA ARG A 142 19.76 29.57 5.68
C ARG A 142 18.26 29.86 5.83
N TYR A 143 17.44 29.61 4.81
CA TYR A 143 15.99 29.67 4.93
C TYR A 143 15.46 28.81 6.09
N TRP A 144 15.89 27.56 6.19
CA TRP A 144 15.48 26.68 7.29
C TRP A 144 16.08 27.10 8.63
N LEU A 145 17.36 27.49 8.65
CA LEU A 145 18.05 27.94 9.86
C LEU A 145 17.40 29.20 10.45
N PHE A 146 17.05 30.17 9.60
CA PHE A 146 16.30 31.37 9.99
C PHE A 146 14.93 31.02 10.59
N LYS A 147 14.19 30.10 9.94
CA LYS A 147 12.91 29.61 10.45
C LYS A 147 13.04 28.93 11.82
N MET A 148 14.18 28.27 12.07
CA MET A 148 14.53 27.66 13.36
C MET A 148 15.13 28.66 14.37
N LYS A 149 15.27 29.94 14.01
CA LYS A 149 15.90 31.00 14.82
C LYS A 149 17.37 30.71 15.15
N LEU A 150 18.08 30.06 14.23
CA LEU A 150 19.51 29.75 14.31
C LEU A 150 20.36 30.64 13.38
N ALA A 151 19.72 31.46 12.54
CA ALA A 151 20.34 32.45 11.68
C ALA A 151 19.52 33.75 11.74
N ASP A 152 20.16 34.89 11.44
CA ASP A 152 19.53 36.22 11.51
C ASP A 152 18.63 36.52 10.30
N ASP A 153 18.91 35.92 9.14
CA ASP A 153 18.14 36.06 7.91
C ASP A 153 18.17 34.77 7.06
N CYS A 154 17.39 34.77 5.98
CA CYS A 154 17.32 33.67 5.01
C CYS A 154 18.05 33.97 3.68
N ILE A 155 18.92 34.99 3.62
CA ILE A 155 19.47 35.49 2.36
C ILE A 155 20.83 34.83 2.06
N CYS A 156 21.05 34.48 0.80
CA CYS A 156 22.32 33.98 0.29
C CYS A 156 23.34 35.11 0.20
N GLU A 157 24.46 34.97 0.90
CA GLU A 157 25.54 35.98 0.96
C GLU A 157 26.19 36.28 -0.41
N SER A 158 26.10 35.35 -1.37
CA SER A 158 26.71 35.49 -2.69
C SER A 158 25.74 35.91 -3.80
N CYS A 159 24.42 35.79 -3.57
CA CYS A 159 23.41 35.97 -4.61
C CYS A 159 22.29 36.94 -4.24
N ASP A 160 22.22 37.38 -2.98
CA ASP A 160 21.23 38.33 -2.48
C ASP A 160 19.76 37.93 -2.75
N VAL A 161 19.50 36.61 -2.71
CA VAL A 161 18.17 36.00 -2.82
C VAL A 161 17.96 35.02 -1.67
N THR A 162 16.72 34.59 -1.44
CA THR A 162 16.43 33.54 -0.45
C THR A 162 17.28 32.28 -0.71
N GLU A 163 18.05 31.86 0.29
CA GLU A 163 18.84 30.64 0.24
C GLU A 163 18.00 29.46 0.75
N ASP A 164 17.32 28.78 -0.17
CA ASP A 164 16.68 27.48 0.05
C ASP A 164 17.45 26.35 -0.66
N ALA A 165 17.04 25.09 -0.46
CA ALA A 165 17.66 23.95 -1.15
C ALA A 165 17.70 24.10 -2.67
N GLU A 166 16.67 24.66 -3.29
CA GLU A 166 16.62 24.79 -4.76
C GLU A 166 17.70 25.77 -5.22
N HIS A 167 17.81 26.93 -4.56
CA HIS A 167 18.89 27.88 -4.77
C HIS A 167 20.26 27.24 -4.57
N ILE A 168 20.51 26.62 -3.42
CA ILE A 168 21.81 26.01 -3.10
C ILE A 168 22.22 24.99 -4.16
N ILE A 169 21.30 24.09 -4.51
CA ILE A 169 21.59 22.97 -5.41
C ILE A 169 21.74 23.47 -6.84
N PHE A 170 20.80 24.25 -7.37
CA PHE A 170 20.71 24.52 -8.81
C PHE A 170 21.24 25.87 -9.26
N TYR A 171 21.11 26.93 -8.43
CA TYR A 171 21.29 28.31 -8.91
C TYR A 171 22.45 29.06 -8.26
N CYS A 172 22.83 28.70 -7.04
CA CYS A 172 23.77 29.47 -6.24
C CYS A 172 25.15 29.54 -6.89
N VAL A 173 25.66 30.76 -7.10
CA VAL A 173 26.95 31.00 -7.77
C VAL A 173 28.11 30.41 -6.97
N LYS A 174 28.02 30.41 -5.63
CA LYS A 174 29.00 29.81 -4.71
C LYS A 174 29.29 28.33 -5.03
N TYR A 175 28.28 27.59 -5.50
CA TYR A 175 28.38 26.15 -5.77
C TYR A 175 28.46 25.82 -7.27
N ALA A 176 28.67 26.81 -8.14
CA ALA A 176 28.71 26.62 -9.59
C ALA A 176 29.83 25.66 -10.04
N ALA A 177 31.03 25.79 -9.47
CA ALA A 177 32.15 24.90 -9.77
C ALA A 177 31.85 23.45 -9.34
N THR A 178 31.27 23.24 -8.16
CA THR A 178 30.89 21.90 -7.67
C THR A 178 29.87 21.23 -8.59
N ARG A 179 28.88 21.97 -9.07
CA ARG A 179 27.88 21.45 -10.03
C ARG A 179 28.48 20.95 -11.33
N GLN A 180 29.64 21.47 -11.76
CA GLN A 180 30.30 21.03 -13.00
C GLN A 180 31.08 19.73 -12.84
N LEU A 181 31.28 19.25 -11.60
CA LEU A 181 32.01 18.02 -11.31
C LEU A 181 31.10 16.77 -11.34
N TYR A 182 29.78 16.94 -11.41
CA TYR A 182 28.76 15.90 -11.39
C TYR A 182 27.80 16.08 -12.57
#